data_AF-A0A0K0ERG1-F1
#
_entry.id   AF-A0A0K0ERG1-F1
#
_cell.length_a   1.000
_cell.length_b   1.000
_cell.length_c   1.000
_cell.angle_alpha   90.00
_cell.angle_beta   90.00
_cell.angle_gamma   90.00
#
_symmetry.space_group_name_H-M   'P 1'
#
loop_
_entity.id
_entity.type
_entity.pdbx_description
1 polymer ?
#
loop_
_entity_poly.entity_id
_entity_poly.type
_entity_poly.pdbx_seq_one_letter_code
_entity_poly.pdbx_strand_id
1 'polypeptide(L)'
;MSSMVEHNLVDNFYGQFNFCPTQKGGNSDSGNLLNLTVIKRTDNGDVIIGKKTFSWPDSTMADVITYDSDNEILKMESSSYVAELSLKLPKSSIIVGKREKEPVKVFKGFSSEPVGVSSTPSIIKKLKEILNDKKKPNWNELNELLKVFLKTPTLLIDPLSTVEQDLLIDFILNNRKKSILLLKASLYGKFFSMNSFSKLLEKLLESQDLETLELFIVDGSFPITDVIFTKLLKCAIDSTTEKGFDFFKKLLFRGFGSNMLTSELEKQLSVLDALKLLEWLISMPLNENKDDSFGNLVEFASILLDSHFHKFVWDDTCHDLLRRFYLWTQSWITLAESFTTFSDSKEVMKTLSTQMEDLLNYNSGYTISKVTLSCTPLY
;
A
#
# COMPACT_ATOMS: atom_id res chain seq x y z
N MET A 1 12.86 6.88 38.06
CA MET A 1 13.10 5.81 37.07
C MET A 1 12.02 5.98 36.02
N SER A 2 12.38 6.30 34.77
CA SER A 2 11.41 6.45 33.69
C SER A 2 11.00 5.06 33.19
N SER A 3 9.77 4.65 33.49
CA SER A 3 9.23 3.37 33.00
C SER A 3 8.83 3.53 31.54
N MET A 4 9.42 2.70 30.69
CA MET A 4 9.06 2.58 29.29
C MET A 4 8.08 1.42 29.14
N VAL A 5 6.92 1.66 28.54
CA VAL A 5 5.92 0.62 28.24
C VAL A 5 5.71 0.56 26.73
N GLU A 6 5.74 -0.64 26.17
CA GLU A 6 5.49 -0.89 24.75
C GLU A 6 4.10 -1.49 24.55
N HIS A 7 3.34 -0.96 23.60
CA HIS A 7 2.05 -1.47 23.18
C HIS A 7 2.05 -1.76 21.68
N ASN A 8 1.44 -2.86 21.26
CA ASN A 8 1.11 -3.06 19.85
C ASN A 8 -0.05 -2.10 19.49
N LEU A 9 0.08 -1.35 18.40
CA LEU A 9 -0.94 -0.43 17.92
C LEU A 9 -1.82 -1.11 16.86
N VAL A 10 -1.21 -1.54 15.76
CA VAL A 10 -1.84 -2.27 14.66
C VAL A 10 -0.76 -3.00 13.87
N ASP A 11 -1.04 -4.21 13.41
CA ASP A 11 -0.10 -5.05 12.66
C ASP A 11 1.27 -5.14 13.36
N ASN A 12 2.31 -4.68 12.66
CA ASN A 12 3.67 -4.64 13.16
C ASN A 12 4.06 -3.25 13.69
N PHE A 13 3.12 -2.32 13.86
CA PHE A 13 3.38 -1.02 14.48
C PHE A 13 3.21 -1.13 15.99
N TYR A 14 4.21 -0.65 16.73
CA TYR A 14 4.21 -0.58 18.18
C TYR A 14 4.44 0.86 18.65
N GLY A 15 3.80 1.24 19.75
CA GLY A 15 4.02 2.49 20.44
C GLY A 15 4.85 2.24 21.70
N GLN A 16 5.99 2.91 21.80
CA GLN A 16 6.83 2.94 22.99
C GLN A 16 6.56 4.24 23.74
N PHE A 17 6.02 4.13 24.94
CA PHE A 17 5.57 5.23 25.77
C PHE A 17 6.52 5.42 26.95
N ASN A 18 6.99 6.65 27.14
CA ASN A 18 7.90 6.97 28.24
C ASN A 18 7.37 8.18 29.03
N PHE A 19 7.02 7.93 30.29
CA PHE A 19 6.45 8.94 31.19
C PHE A 19 7.57 9.68 31.94
N CYS A 20 7.54 11.01 31.89
CA CYS A 20 8.49 11.90 32.53
C CYS A 20 7.76 12.81 33.52
N PRO A 21 7.68 12.42 34.81
CA PRO A 21 7.06 13.25 35.84
C PRO A 21 7.93 14.48 36.12
N THR A 22 7.30 15.64 36.25
CA THR A 22 8.03 16.87 36.60
C THR A 22 8.41 16.84 38.08
N GLN A 23 9.69 17.03 38.40
CA GLN A 23 10.10 17.22 39.81
C GLN A 23 9.58 18.58 40.29
N LYS A 24 8.76 18.57 41.35
CA LYS A 24 8.32 19.78 42.06
C LYS A 24 9.55 20.57 42.54
N GLY A 25 9.96 21.61 41.82
CA GLY A 25 11.15 22.38 42.21
C GLY A 25 11.54 23.62 41.39
N GLY A 26 10.82 24.02 40.35
CA GLY A 26 11.18 25.20 39.55
C GLY A 26 9.96 25.91 38.95
N ASN A 27 10.00 27.24 38.91
CA ASN A 27 8.94 28.17 38.49
C ASN A 27 8.57 28.09 37.00
N SER A 28 8.10 26.94 36.50
CA SER A 28 7.57 26.81 35.15
C SER A 28 6.37 25.88 35.12
N ASP A 29 5.29 26.29 34.46
CA ASP A 29 4.02 25.59 34.19
C ASP A 29 4.17 24.26 33.40
N SER A 30 5.29 23.54 33.53
CA SER A 30 5.53 22.29 32.83
C SER A 30 4.84 21.13 33.55
N GLY A 31 3.61 20.84 33.15
CA GLY A 31 2.90 19.59 33.50
C GLY A 31 3.70 18.34 33.10
N ASN A 32 3.25 17.17 33.53
CA ASN A 32 3.94 15.91 33.22
C ASN A 32 4.03 15.72 31.68
N LEU A 33 5.04 14.99 31.23
CA LEU A 33 5.24 14.74 29.79
C LEU A 33 5.13 13.24 29.48
N LEU A 34 4.41 12.92 28.42
CA LEU A 34 4.37 11.58 27.85
C LEU A 34 5.04 11.62 26.47
N ASN A 35 6.09 10.81 26.32
CA ASN A 35 6.83 10.67 25.07
C ASN A 35 6.40 9.40 24.35
N LEU A 36 5.84 9.53 23.16
CA LEU A 36 5.50 8.43 22.27
C LEU A 36 6.58 8.27 21.19
N THR A 37 7.10 7.06 21.04
CA THR A 37 7.89 6.62 19.89
C THR A 37 7.14 5.51 19.16
N VAL A 38 6.72 5.75 17.92
CA VAL A 38 6.11 4.71 17.10
C VAL A 38 7.20 3.98 16.34
N ILE A 39 7.22 2.65 16.43
CA ILE A 39 8.12 1.76 15.71
C ILE A 39 7.30 0.84 14.81
N LYS A 40 7.84 0.49 13.65
CA LYS A 40 7.36 -0.63 12.83
C LYS A 40 8.37 -1.75 12.98
N ARG A 41 7.96 -2.83 13.63
CA ARG A 41 8.71 -4.07 13.73
C ARG A 41 8.70 -4.74 12.35
N THR A 42 9.87 -5.16 11.92
CA THR A 42 10.02 -5.94 10.69
C THR A 42 10.87 -7.15 11.03
N ASP A 43 10.90 -8.18 10.18
CA ASP A 43 11.76 -9.35 10.38
C ASP A 43 13.25 -8.97 10.53
N ASN A 44 13.63 -7.76 10.10
CA ASN A 44 14.99 -7.22 10.13
C ASN A 44 15.23 -6.17 11.24
N GLY A 45 14.29 -6.01 12.18
CA GLY A 45 14.40 -5.11 13.34
C GLY A 45 13.34 -3.99 13.39
N ASP A 46 13.45 -3.14 14.40
CA ASP A 46 12.49 -2.05 14.68
C ASP A 46 12.86 -0.76 13.93
N VAL A 47 11.95 -0.25 13.10
CA VAL A 47 12.08 1.02 12.38
C VAL A 47 11.29 2.11 13.08
N ILE A 48 11.92 3.16 13.59
CA ILE A 48 11.19 4.29 14.19
C ILE A 48 10.46 5.07 13.11
N ILE A 49 9.13 5.06 13.18
CA ILE A 49 8.21 5.76 12.28
C ILE A 49 8.00 7.19 12.73
N GLY A 50 7.86 7.41 14.04
CA GLY A 50 7.37 8.66 14.61
C GLY A 50 7.87 8.90 16.03
N LYS A 51 8.05 10.17 16.40
CA LYS A 51 8.20 10.57 17.81
C LYS A 51 7.33 11.78 18.08
N LYS A 52 6.62 11.78 19.22
CA LYS A 52 5.81 12.92 19.65
C LYS A 52 5.84 13.03 21.17
N THR A 53 5.99 14.24 21.67
CA THR A 53 5.89 14.57 23.09
C THR A 53 4.63 15.37 23.30
N PHE A 54 3.87 15.06 24.35
CA PHE A 54 2.68 15.81 24.71
C PHE A 54 2.59 15.97 26.22
N SER A 55 1.86 17.02 26.63
CA SER A 55 1.56 17.24 28.03
C SER A 55 0.55 16.20 28.49
N TRP A 56 0.83 15.60 29.65
CA TRP A 56 0.02 14.58 30.28
C TRP A 56 -0.52 15.11 31.60
N PRO A 57 -1.85 15.09 31.81
CA PRO A 57 -2.46 15.70 32.99
C PRO A 57 -2.30 14.86 34.25
N ASP A 58 -2.05 13.55 34.13
CA ASP A 58 -1.97 12.65 35.28
C ASP A 58 -0.54 12.51 35.82
N SER A 59 -0.44 12.19 37.11
CA SER A 59 0.82 11.93 37.83
C SER A 59 1.40 10.54 37.58
N THR A 60 0.62 9.68 36.94
CA THR A 60 0.98 8.33 36.53
C THR A 60 0.88 8.17 35.01
N MET A 61 1.45 7.09 34.50
CA MET A 61 1.31 6.69 33.11
C MET A 61 -0.14 6.28 32.80
N ALA A 62 -0.52 6.29 31.52
CA ALA A 62 -1.80 5.71 31.08
C ALA A 62 -1.84 4.20 31.44
N ASP A 63 -2.95 3.77 32.02
CA ASP A 63 -3.22 2.39 32.42
C ASP A 63 -3.68 1.55 31.22
N VAL A 64 -4.43 2.16 30.29
CA VAL A 64 -4.94 1.51 29.09
C VAL A 64 -4.53 2.31 27.86
N ILE A 65 -3.97 1.64 26.86
CA ILE A 65 -3.61 2.23 25.58
C ILE A 65 -4.21 1.36 24.49
N THR A 66 -5.08 1.94 23.67
CA THR A 66 -5.73 1.29 22.54
C THR A 66 -5.58 2.15 21.29
N TYR A 67 -5.55 1.51 20.13
CA TYR A 67 -5.48 2.18 18.84
C TYR A 67 -6.66 1.72 17.99
N ASP A 68 -7.44 2.69 17.54
CA ASP A 68 -8.54 2.52 16.60
C ASP A 68 -7.98 2.67 15.18
N SER A 69 -7.85 1.55 14.47
CA SER A 69 -7.31 1.48 13.11
C SER A 69 -8.24 2.07 12.05
N ASP A 70 -9.53 2.13 12.35
CA ASP A 70 -10.56 2.58 11.42
C ASP A 70 -10.63 4.10 11.42
N ASN A 71 -10.52 4.71 12.60
CA ASN A 71 -10.53 6.16 12.78
C ASN A 71 -9.13 6.80 12.86
N GLU A 72 -8.06 5.99 12.92
CA GLU A 72 -6.67 6.42 13.11
C GLU A 72 -6.47 7.23 14.41
N ILE A 73 -7.07 6.74 15.50
CA ILE A 73 -7.06 7.40 16.82
C ILE A 73 -6.35 6.51 17.84
N LEU A 74 -5.33 7.06 18.49
CA LEU A 74 -4.72 6.48 19.67
C LEU A 74 -5.44 6.99 20.92
N LYS A 75 -6.04 6.08 21.68
CA LYS A 75 -6.72 6.36 22.95
C LYS A 75 -5.85 5.93 24.13
N MET A 76 -5.70 6.81 25.11
CA MET A 76 -4.91 6.59 26.33
C MET A 76 -5.77 6.93 27.54
N GLU A 77 -5.95 5.99 28.45
CA GLU A 77 -6.80 6.13 29.63
C GLU A 77 -5.97 5.95 30.90
N SER A 78 -6.20 6.81 31.90
CA SER A 78 -5.76 6.63 33.28
C SER A 78 -6.97 6.55 34.21
N SER A 79 -6.71 6.29 35.50
CA SER A 79 -7.74 6.36 36.55
C SER A 79 -8.63 7.62 36.53
N SER A 80 -8.13 8.75 36.01
CA SER A 80 -8.79 10.05 36.10
C SER A 80 -9.02 10.76 34.76
N TYR A 81 -8.35 10.35 33.68
CA TYR A 81 -8.38 11.05 32.39
C TYR A 81 -8.41 10.10 31.20
N VAL A 82 -9.09 10.51 30.14
CA VAL A 82 -9.03 9.89 28.81
C VAL A 82 -8.48 10.92 27.82
N ALA A 83 -7.50 10.51 27.03
CA ALA A 83 -6.88 11.32 26.00
C ALA A 83 -6.94 10.59 24.66
N GLU A 84 -7.30 11.33 23.62
CA GLU A 84 -7.34 10.86 22.24
C GLU A 84 -6.35 11.64 21.40
N LEU A 85 -5.58 10.93 20.59
CA LEU A 85 -4.57 11.48 19.71
C LEU A 85 -4.80 10.93 18.31
N SER A 86 -5.13 11.81 17.35
CA SER A 86 -5.10 11.42 15.94
C SER A 86 -3.67 11.03 15.55
N LEU A 87 -3.50 9.77 15.17
CA LEU A 87 -2.23 9.15 14.83
C LEU A 87 -2.41 8.36 13.54
N LYS A 88 -2.20 9.02 12.40
CA LYS A 88 -2.22 8.37 11.09
C LYS A 88 -0.93 7.59 10.88
N LEU A 89 -1.00 6.26 10.90
CA LEU A 89 0.13 5.40 10.58
C LEU A 89 0.25 5.25 9.06
N PRO A 90 1.46 5.37 8.48
CA PRO A 90 1.63 5.24 7.03
C PRO A 90 1.35 3.78 6.61
N LYS A 91 0.11 3.51 6.18
CA LYS A 91 -0.31 2.20 5.63
C LYS A 91 0.48 1.86 4.36
N SER A 92 0.80 2.88 3.56
CA SER A 92 1.75 2.84 2.46
C SER A 92 3.04 3.58 2.86
N SER A 93 4.19 2.96 2.60
CA SER A 93 5.48 3.59 2.89
C SER A 93 5.59 4.97 2.22
N ILE A 94 5.78 6.04 3.01
CA ILE A 94 6.12 7.36 2.45
C ILE A 94 7.48 7.23 1.79
N ILE A 95 7.52 7.45 0.48
CA ILE A 95 8.73 7.31 -0.32
C ILE A 95 9.42 8.67 -0.37
N VAL A 96 10.47 8.82 0.41
CA VAL A 96 11.47 9.86 0.15
C VAL A 96 12.29 9.38 -1.05
N GLY A 97 11.82 9.70 -2.25
CA GLY A 97 12.54 9.42 -3.50
C GLY A 97 13.69 10.42 -3.70
N LYS A 98 14.78 9.96 -4.33
CA LYS A 98 15.89 10.81 -4.74
C LYS A 98 15.45 11.70 -5.91
N ARG A 99 15.45 13.03 -5.74
CA ARG A 99 15.43 13.97 -6.88
C ARG A 99 16.78 13.94 -7.61
N GLU A 100 16.79 14.11 -8.92
CA GLU A 100 18.04 14.21 -9.68
C GLU A 100 18.95 15.30 -9.07
N LYS A 101 20.16 14.89 -8.65
CA LYS A 101 21.26 15.73 -8.10
C LYS A 101 21.23 16.09 -6.61
N GLU A 102 20.30 15.59 -5.79
CA GLU A 102 20.36 15.82 -4.33
C GLU A 102 21.02 14.65 -3.58
N PRO A 103 21.95 14.89 -2.63
CA PRO A 103 22.49 13.84 -1.78
C PRO A 103 21.38 13.29 -0.87
N VAL A 104 21.25 11.95 -0.82
CA VAL A 104 20.28 11.28 0.05
C VAL A 104 20.69 11.52 1.50
N LYS A 105 19.93 12.32 2.24
CA LYS A 105 20.06 12.41 3.69
C LYS A 105 19.33 11.22 4.30
N VAL A 106 20.09 10.33 4.95
CA VAL A 106 19.50 9.26 5.75
C VAL A 106 19.09 9.84 7.09
N PHE A 107 17.79 10.09 7.21
CA PHE A 107 17.16 10.39 8.48
C PHE A 107 16.71 9.09 9.12
N LYS A 108 17.22 8.79 10.30
CA LYS A 108 16.73 7.68 11.12
C LYS A 108 15.49 8.19 11.86
N GLY A 109 14.30 7.97 11.29
CA GLY A 109 13.04 8.56 11.76
C GLY A 109 12.93 10.07 11.49
N PHE A 110 12.13 10.81 12.29
CA PHE A 110 12.06 12.29 12.27
C PHE A 110 13.26 12.97 12.95
N SER A 111 14.45 12.38 12.87
CA SER A 111 15.68 13.03 13.33
C SER A 111 15.94 14.28 12.49
N SER A 112 16.22 15.42 13.13
CA SER A 112 16.73 16.62 12.44
C SER A 112 18.19 16.46 12.02
N GLU A 113 18.90 15.47 12.55
CA GLU A 113 20.30 15.21 12.27
C GLU A 113 20.48 13.96 11.38
N PRO A 114 21.19 14.07 10.24
CA PRO A 114 21.48 12.94 9.37
C PRO A 114 22.46 11.98 10.05
N VAL A 115 22.18 10.67 9.97
CA VAL A 115 23.11 9.64 10.47
C VAL A 115 24.13 9.36 9.37
N GLY A 116 25.42 9.43 9.73
CA GLY A 116 26.51 9.06 8.82
C GLY A 116 26.40 7.60 8.40
N VAL A 117 26.35 7.34 7.09
CA VAL A 117 26.22 5.97 6.58
C VAL A 117 27.59 5.31 6.53
N SER A 118 27.71 4.22 7.27
CA SER A 118 28.93 3.43 7.40
C SER A 118 29.20 2.65 6.11
N SER A 119 30.11 3.16 5.28
CA SER A 119 30.72 2.51 4.11
C SER A 119 29.78 1.95 3.02
N THR A 120 30.09 2.21 1.76
CA THR A 120 29.40 1.58 0.61
C THR A 120 29.42 0.06 0.75
N PRO A 121 28.25 -0.63 0.82
CA PRO A 121 28.22 -2.07 0.97
C PRO A 121 28.99 -2.80 -0.12
N SER A 122 29.59 -3.94 0.24
CA SER A 122 30.41 -4.76 -0.66
C SER A 122 29.70 -5.09 -1.98
N ILE A 123 28.39 -5.32 -1.93
CA ILE A 123 27.55 -5.57 -3.11
C ILE A 123 27.59 -4.40 -4.10
N ILE A 124 27.52 -3.15 -3.61
CA ILE A 124 27.53 -1.97 -4.48
C ILE A 124 28.89 -1.80 -5.14
N LYS A 125 29.99 -2.02 -4.41
CA LYS A 125 31.34 -2.00 -4.99
C LYS A 125 31.48 -3.05 -6.10
N LYS A 126 31.04 -4.28 -5.83
CA LYS A 126 31.08 -5.36 -6.82
C LYS A 126 30.21 -5.07 -8.04
N LEU A 127 29.03 -4.50 -7.84
CA LEU A 127 28.17 -4.08 -8.94
C LEU A 127 28.81 -2.99 -9.79
N LYS A 128 29.43 -1.98 -9.18
CA LYS A 128 30.18 -0.95 -9.92
C LYS A 128 31.31 -1.54 -10.75
N GLU A 129 32.06 -2.50 -10.22
CA GLU A 129 33.09 -3.22 -10.98
C GLU A 129 32.50 -3.98 -12.18
N ILE A 130 31.38 -4.69 -12.00
CA ILE A 130 30.73 -5.43 -13.10
C ILE A 130 30.22 -4.48 -14.19
N LEU A 131 29.56 -3.39 -13.78
CA LEU A 131 28.94 -2.42 -14.70
C LEU A 131 29.97 -1.56 -15.43
N ASN A 132 31.00 -1.08 -14.74
CA ASN A 132 31.98 -0.15 -15.32
C ASN A 132 33.15 -0.87 -16.01
N ASP A 133 33.66 -1.98 -15.46
CA ASP A 133 34.81 -2.70 -16.03
C ASP A 133 34.39 -3.74 -17.08
N LYS A 134 33.08 -3.91 -17.34
CA LYS A 134 32.51 -4.95 -18.21
C LYS A 134 33.02 -6.36 -17.89
N LYS A 135 33.34 -6.63 -16.62
CA LYS A 135 33.78 -7.94 -16.16
C LYS A 135 32.63 -8.95 -16.31
N LYS A 136 32.95 -10.18 -16.72
CA LYS A 136 31.96 -11.27 -16.74
C LYS A 136 31.42 -11.49 -15.32
N PRO A 137 30.09 -11.52 -15.12
CA PRO A 137 29.52 -11.66 -13.79
C PRO A 137 29.76 -13.06 -13.24
N ASN A 138 30.38 -13.14 -12.06
CA ASN A 138 30.40 -14.36 -11.25
C ASN A 138 29.13 -14.42 -10.40
N TRP A 139 28.10 -15.07 -10.93
CA TRP A 139 26.78 -15.14 -10.28
C TRP A 139 26.80 -15.81 -8.91
N ASN A 140 27.70 -16.76 -8.66
CA ASN A 140 27.78 -17.43 -7.37
C ASN A 140 28.25 -16.46 -6.27
N GLU A 141 29.33 -15.74 -6.55
CA GLU A 141 29.85 -14.71 -5.64
C GLU A 141 28.83 -13.58 -5.43
N LEU A 142 28.19 -13.13 -6.52
CA LEU A 142 27.19 -12.08 -6.46
C LEU A 142 25.97 -12.52 -5.63
N ASN A 143 25.48 -13.74 -5.82
CA ASN A 143 24.33 -14.27 -5.08
C ASN A 143 24.60 -14.39 -3.59
N GLU A 144 25.81 -14.77 -3.17
CA GLU A 144 26.18 -14.80 -1.75
C GLU A 144 26.21 -13.38 -1.15
N LEU A 145 26.80 -12.40 -1.85
CA LEU A 145 26.76 -11.00 -1.43
C LEU A 145 25.34 -10.45 -1.35
N LEU A 146 24.47 -10.82 -2.30
CA LEU A 146 23.06 -10.42 -2.33
C LEU A 146 22.27 -11.02 -1.17
N LYS A 147 22.47 -12.29 -0.83
CA LYS A 147 21.82 -12.93 0.33
C LYS A 147 22.23 -12.26 1.64
N VAL A 148 23.50 -11.89 1.79
CA VAL A 148 23.99 -11.15 2.97
C VAL A 148 23.35 -9.75 3.01
N PHE A 149 23.30 -9.07 1.87
CA PHE A 149 22.69 -7.75 1.77
C PHE A 149 21.20 -7.76 2.15
N LEU A 150 20.42 -8.71 1.63
CA LEU A 150 18.99 -8.84 1.92
C LEU A 150 18.67 -9.13 3.39
N LYS A 151 19.63 -9.69 4.15
CA LYS A 151 19.52 -9.92 5.60
C LYS A 151 19.91 -8.72 6.45
N THR A 152 20.51 -7.69 5.84
CA THR A 152 21.03 -6.52 6.57
C THR A 152 20.01 -5.38 6.54
N PRO A 153 19.69 -4.74 7.68
CA PRO A 153 18.83 -3.56 7.70
C PRO A 153 19.58 -2.41 7.00
N THR A 154 19.30 -2.17 5.72
CA THR A 154 20.12 -1.25 4.93
C THR A 154 19.41 0.06 4.63
N LEU A 155 19.96 1.15 5.18
CA LEU A 155 19.79 2.51 4.67
C LEU A 155 20.97 2.79 3.75
N LEU A 156 20.77 2.67 2.43
CA LEU A 156 21.79 3.02 1.45
C LEU A 156 21.75 4.51 1.14
N ILE A 157 22.91 5.18 1.21
CA ILE A 157 23.09 6.46 0.52
C ILE A 157 23.62 6.16 -0.88
N ASP A 158 22.80 6.57 -1.86
CA ASP A 158 23.15 6.76 -3.26
C ASP A 158 24.06 5.67 -3.88
N PRO A 159 23.54 4.45 -4.05
CA PRO A 159 24.39 3.34 -4.45
C PRO A 159 24.96 3.51 -5.87
N LEU A 160 24.20 4.11 -6.79
CA LEU A 160 24.52 4.15 -8.22
C LEU A 160 24.12 5.51 -8.84
N SER A 161 25.00 6.07 -9.66
CA SER A 161 24.70 7.21 -10.54
C SER A 161 23.65 6.86 -11.59
N THR A 162 23.02 7.85 -12.23
CA THR A 162 22.00 7.60 -13.27
C THR A 162 22.52 6.72 -14.41
N VAL A 163 23.77 6.92 -14.82
CA VAL A 163 24.42 6.08 -15.85
C VAL A 163 24.58 4.64 -15.36
N GLU A 164 25.02 4.45 -14.11
CA GLU A 164 25.14 3.11 -13.51
C GLU A 164 23.77 2.44 -13.32
N GLN A 165 22.72 3.22 -13.05
CA GLN A 165 21.34 2.72 -12.98
C GLN A 165 20.84 2.24 -14.34
N ASP A 166 21.04 3.02 -15.42
CA ASP A 166 20.68 2.62 -16.78
C ASP A 166 21.45 1.36 -17.20
N LEU A 167 22.76 1.27 -16.89
CA LEU A 167 23.56 0.05 -17.13
C LEU A 167 23.06 -1.15 -16.32
N LEU A 168 22.64 -0.93 -15.07
CA LEU A 168 22.06 -1.99 -14.23
C LEU A 168 20.73 -2.49 -14.81
N ILE A 169 19.89 -1.60 -15.32
CA ILE A 169 18.64 -1.96 -16.00
C ILE A 169 18.94 -2.88 -17.18
N ASP A 170 19.84 -2.48 -18.07
CA ASP A 170 20.21 -3.29 -19.22
C ASP A 170 20.85 -4.62 -18.80
N PHE A 171 21.64 -4.62 -17.73
CA PHE A 171 22.24 -5.82 -17.16
C PHE A 171 21.19 -6.82 -16.63
N ILE A 172 20.17 -6.33 -15.91
CA ILE A 172 19.05 -7.14 -15.41
C ILE A 172 18.23 -7.69 -16.59
N LEU A 173 17.89 -6.84 -17.55
CA LEU A 173 17.07 -7.24 -18.70
C LEU A 173 17.75 -8.26 -19.60
N ASN A 174 19.09 -8.22 -19.70
CA ASN A 174 19.87 -9.20 -20.45
C ASN A 174 20.09 -10.54 -19.70
N ASN A 175 19.89 -10.58 -18.37
CA ASN A 175 20.18 -11.75 -17.53
C ASN A 175 18.98 -12.20 -16.68
N ARG A 176 17.75 -11.91 -17.13
CA ARG A 176 16.49 -11.98 -16.36
C ARG A 176 16.40 -13.09 -15.31
N LYS A 177 16.55 -14.36 -15.72
CA LYS A 177 16.45 -15.52 -14.83
C LYS A 177 17.51 -15.55 -13.72
N LYS A 178 18.73 -15.09 -14.02
CA LYS A 178 19.86 -15.08 -13.07
C LYS A 178 19.87 -13.84 -12.19
N SER A 179 19.29 -12.73 -12.68
CA SER A 179 19.26 -11.45 -11.99
C SER A 179 18.10 -11.30 -11.00
N ILE A 180 17.29 -12.32 -10.74
CA ILE A 180 16.12 -12.19 -9.86
C ILE A 180 16.49 -11.78 -8.43
N LEU A 181 17.57 -12.32 -7.87
CA LEU A 181 18.08 -11.93 -6.56
C LEU A 181 18.66 -10.51 -6.58
N LEU A 182 19.31 -10.13 -7.67
CA LEU A 182 19.83 -8.78 -7.87
C LEU A 182 18.68 -7.78 -7.93
N LEU A 183 17.60 -8.12 -8.62
CA LEU A 183 16.41 -7.30 -8.70
C LEU A 183 15.76 -7.13 -7.32
N LYS A 184 15.55 -8.22 -6.57
CA LYS A 184 15.05 -8.15 -5.19
C LYS A 184 15.90 -7.23 -4.31
N ALA A 185 17.22 -7.38 -4.37
CA ALA A 185 18.14 -6.51 -3.63
C ALA A 185 18.08 -5.05 -4.11
N SER A 186 17.92 -4.83 -5.41
CA SER A 186 17.81 -3.48 -6.00
C SER A 186 16.52 -2.78 -5.58
N LEU A 187 15.42 -3.53 -5.46
CA LEU A 187 14.13 -3.05 -4.95
C LEU A 187 14.21 -2.76 -3.45
N TYR A 188 14.73 -3.71 -2.67
CA TYR A 188 14.90 -3.58 -1.22
C TYR A 188 15.82 -2.40 -0.86
N GLY A 189 16.97 -2.31 -1.53
CA GLY A 189 17.95 -1.27 -1.32
C GLY A 189 17.70 0.05 -2.06
N LYS A 190 16.59 0.16 -2.81
CA LYS A 190 16.21 1.35 -3.59
C LYS A 190 17.33 1.87 -4.49
N PHE A 191 17.91 0.99 -5.32
CA PHE A 191 19.04 1.35 -6.18
C PHE A 191 18.66 2.31 -7.32
N PHE A 192 17.37 2.35 -7.67
CA PHE A 192 16.86 3.14 -8.78
C PHE A 192 16.26 4.46 -8.31
N SER A 193 16.56 5.53 -9.04
CA SER A 193 15.76 6.76 -9.03
C SER A 193 14.36 6.49 -9.57
N MET A 194 13.40 7.38 -9.28
CA MET A 194 12.04 7.28 -9.83
C MET A 194 12.03 7.17 -11.36
N ASN A 195 12.83 7.99 -12.04
CA ASN A 195 12.93 7.98 -13.50
C ASN A 195 13.47 6.63 -14.03
N SER A 196 14.54 6.10 -13.42
CA SER A 196 15.13 4.82 -13.83
C SER A 196 14.21 3.64 -13.52
N PHE A 197 13.49 3.72 -12.39
CA PHE A 197 12.48 2.73 -12.02
C PHE A 197 11.34 2.68 -13.04
N SER A 198 10.78 3.84 -13.42
CA SER A 198 9.76 3.92 -14.46
C SER A 198 10.23 3.31 -15.77
N LYS A 199 11.46 3.63 -16.23
CA LYS A 199 12.05 3.00 -17.43
C LYS A 199 12.15 1.49 -17.31
N LEU A 200 12.61 0.96 -16.17
CA LEU A 200 12.71 -0.47 -15.93
C LEU A 200 11.35 -1.15 -16.01
N LEU A 201 10.34 -0.54 -15.37
CA LEU A 201 8.98 -1.05 -15.37
C LEU A 201 8.35 -1.05 -16.76
N GLU A 202 8.54 0.01 -17.54
CA GLU A 202 8.09 0.08 -18.94
C GLU A 202 8.74 -1.01 -19.80
N LYS A 203 10.06 -1.20 -19.71
CA LYS A 203 10.76 -2.28 -20.43
C LYS A 203 10.31 -3.68 -20.00
N LEU A 204 9.93 -3.87 -18.73
CA LEU A 204 9.40 -5.14 -18.23
C LEU A 204 7.98 -5.41 -18.74
N LEU A 205 7.13 -4.37 -18.75
CA LEU A 205 5.78 -4.42 -19.32
C LEU A 205 5.81 -4.78 -20.81
N GLU A 206 6.71 -4.18 -21.59
CA GLU A 206 6.92 -4.53 -23.01
C GLU A 206 7.28 -6.01 -23.21
N SER A 207 7.93 -6.61 -22.21
CA SER A 207 8.38 -7.99 -22.28
C SER A 207 7.40 -9.01 -21.68
N GLN A 208 6.29 -8.54 -21.10
CA GLN A 208 5.23 -9.34 -20.45
C GLN A 208 5.77 -10.37 -19.42
N ASP A 209 6.85 -10.02 -18.71
CA ASP A 209 7.48 -10.88 -17.72
C ASP A 209 6.75 -10.77 -16.37
N LEU A 210 5.60 -11.46 -16.27
CA LEU A 210 4.74 -11.42 -15.07
C LEU A 210 5.49 -11.81 -13.79
N GLU A 211 6.35 -12.83 -13.84
CA GLU A 211 7.08 -13.31 -12.66
C GLU A 211 7.99 -12.21 -12.10
N THR A 212 8.63 -11.47 -13.00
CA THR A 212 9.47 -10.35 -12.63
C THR A 212 8.63 -9.17 -12.13
N LEU A 213 7.57 -8.79 -12.83
CA LEU A 213 6.65 -7.71 -12.45
C LEU A 213 6.00 -7.94 -11.09
N GLU A 214 5.69 -9.19 -10.76
CA GLU A 214 5.11 -9.58 -9.47
C GLU A 214 5.99 -9.17 -8.29
N LEU A 215 7.32 -9.31 -8.43
CA LEU A 215 8.28 -8.86 -7.43
C LEU A 215 8.22 -7.34 -7.20
N PHE A 216 7.93 -6.56 -8.24
CA PHE A 216 7.76 -5.12 -8.11
C PHE A 216 6.48 -4.75 -7.38
N ILE A 217 5.40 -5.51 -7.57
CA ILE A 217 4.13 -5.25 -6.89
C ILE A 217 4.25 -5.60 -5.41
N VAL A 218 4.81 -6.76 -5.09
CA VAL A 218 4.87 -7.29 -3.72
C VAL A 218 5.96 -6.62 -2.90
N ASP A 219 7.19 -6.55 -3.43
CA ASP A 219 8.37 -6.09 -2.68
C ASP A 219 8.72 -4.62 -3.00
N GLY A 220 8.12 -4.05 -4.05
CA GLY A 220 8.42 -2.70 -4.49
C GLY A 220 7.77 -1.65 -3.60
N SER A 221 8.59 -0.78 -3.02
CA SER A 221 8.11 0.38 -2.26
C SER A 221 7.69 1.56 -3.14
N PHE A 222 7.77 1.46 -4.48
CA PHE A 222 7.51 2.58 -5.40
C PHE A 222 6.01 2.85 -5.57
N PRO A 223 5.60 4.10 -5.85
CA PRO A 223 4.20 4.41 -6.09
C PRO A 223 3.84 4.00 -7.51
N ILE A 224 2.70 3.32 -7.66
CA ILE A 224 2.16 2.94 -8.96
C ILE A 224 1.19 4.05 -9.37
N THR A 225 1.49 4.77 -10.44
CA THR A 225 0.57 5.76 -11.00
C THR A 225 -0.59 5.07 -11.71
N ASP A 226 -1.73 5.74 -11.84
CA ASP A 226 -2.93 5.21 -12.51
C ASP A 226 -2.61 4.70 -13.93
N VAL A 227 -1.73 5.39 -14.67
CA VAL A 227 -1.25 4.97 -16.00
C VAL A 227 -0.51 3.62 -15.94
N ILE A 228 0.41 3.47 -14.99
CA ILE A 228 1.21 2.25 -14.83
C ILE A 228 0.31 1.12 -14.34
N PHE A 229 -0.58 1.39 -13.39
CA PHE A 229 -1.54 0.44 -12.87
C PHE A 229 -2.39 -0.16 -13.99
N THR A 230 -2.93 0.68 -14.87
CA THR A 230 -3.71 0.25 -16.03
C THR A 230 -2.88 -0.59 -17.02
N LYS A 231 -1.61 -0.26 -17.25
CA LYS A 231 -0.70 -1.10 -18.05
C LYS A 231 -0.45 -2.47 -17.40
N LEU A 232 -0.30 -2.52 -16.08
CA LEU A 232 -0.14 -3.77 -15.32
C LEU A 232 -1.42 -4.63 -15.40
N LEU A 233 -2.60 -4.01 -15.30
CA LEU A 233 -3.88 -4.70 -15.52
C LEU A 233 -3.94 -5.31 -16.92
N LYS A 234 -3.58 -4.52 -17.94
CA LYS A 234 -3.58 -5.03 -19.32
C LYS A 234 -2.63 -6.22 -19.49
N CYS A 235 -1.44 -6.15 -18.89
CA CYS A 235 -0.49 -7.27 -18.87
C CYS A 235 -1.07 -8.52 -18.17
N ALA A 236 -1.83 -8.34 -17.09
CA ALA A 236 -2.53 -9.42 -16.39
C ALA A 236 -3.56 -10.09 -17.30
N ILE A 237 -4.37 -9.28 -17.98
CA ILE A 237 -5.44 -9.73 -18.89
C ILE A 237 -4.89 -10.49 -20.09
N ASP A 238 -3.77 -10.01 -20.66
CA ASP A 238 -3.15 -10.62 -21.84
C ASP A 238 -2.40 -11.94 -21.53
N SER A 239 -2.19 -12.24 -20.25
CA SER A 239 -1.53 -13.46 -19.80
C SER A 239 -2.48 -14.66 -19.72
N THR A 240 -1.95 -15.86 -19.49
CA THR A 240 -2.77 -17.05 -19.25
C THR A 240 -3.74 -16.81 -18.10
N THR A 241 -4.99 -17.26 -18.22
CA THR A 241 -6.08 -16.89 -17.31
C THR A 241 -5.73 -17.07 -15.83
N GLU A 242 -5.08 -18.18 -15.47
CA GLU A 242 -4.70 -18.46 -14.08
C GLU A 242 -3.59 -17.52 -13.55
N LYS A 243 -2.47 -17.39 -14.28
CA LYS A 243 -1.37 -16.51 -13.87
C LYS A 243 -1.77 -15.04 -13.87
N GLY A 244 -2.55 -14.65 -14.87
CA GLY A 244 -3.12 -13.30 -14.97
C GLY A 244 -4.05 -12.98 -13.82
N PHE A 245 -4.91 -13.93 -13.44
CA PHE A 245 -5.80 -13.78 -12.29
C PHE A 245 -5.03 -13.65 -10.98
N ASP A 246 -4.03 -14.49 -10.73
CA ASP A 246 -3.20 -14.37 -9.53
C ASP A 246 -2.42 -13.05 -9.46
N PHE A 247 -1.91 -12.59 -10.59
CA PHE A 247 -1.26 -11.29 -10.69
C PHE A 247 -2.23 -10.14 -10.42
N PHE A 248 -3.44 -10.19 -10.99
CA PHE A 248 -4.50 -9.23 -10.76
C PHE A 248 -4.87 -9.13 -9.28
N LYS A 249 -5.05 -10.27 -8.59
CA LYS A 249 -5.29 -10.28 -7.14
C LYS A 249 -4.22 -9.49 -6.40
N LYS A 250 -2.95 -9.78 -6.65
CA LYS A 250 -1.82 -9.11 -6.00
C LYS A 250 -1.75 -7.61 -6.30
N LEU A 251 -2.12 -7.22 -7.51
CA LEU A 251 -2.19 -5.83 -7.91
C LEU A 251 -3.30 -5.07 -7.13
N LEU A 252 -4.47 -5.68 -6.94
CA LEU A 252 -5.53 -5.09 -6.10
C LEU A 252 -5.12 -4.96 -4.63
N PHE A 253 -4.51 -6.01 -4.06
CA PHE A 253 -4.01 -5.96 -2.68
C PHE A 253 -2.93 -4.89 -2.47
N ARG A 254 -2.20 -4.50 -3.52
CA ARG A 254 -1.18 -3.45 -3.43
C ARG A 254 -1.78 -2.06 -3.25
N GLY A 255 -3.04 -1.87 -3.64
CA GLY A 255 -3.74 -0.60 -3.71
C GLY A 255 -3.43 0.19 -4.98
N PHE A 256 -4.29 1.16 -5.28
CA PHE A 256 -4.22 2.03 -6.46
C PHE A 256 -4.64 3.46 -6.10
N GLY A 257 -4.32 4.41 -6.99
CA GLY A 257 -4.92 5.74 -6.94
C GLY A 257 -6.26 5.75 -7.65
N SER A 258 -7.21 6.56 -7.16
CA SER A 258 -8.54 6.71 -7.77
C SER A 258 -8.71 8.02 -8.54
N ASN A 259 -7.75 8.94 -8.48
CA ASN A 259 -7.90 10.30 -9.01
C ASN A 259 -8.15 10.38 -10.54
N MET A 260 -7.46 9.55 -11.33
CA MET A 260 -7.57 9.54 -12.80
C MET A 260 -7.73 8.12 -13.36
N LEU A 261 -7.90 7.13 -12.49
CA LEU A 261 -7.94 5.73 -12.89
C LEU A 261 -9.11 5.42 -13.83
N THR A 262 -10.30 5.98 -13.58
CA THR A 262 -11.48 5.81 -14.45
C THR A 262 -11.17 6.16 -15.91
N SER A 263 -10.54 7.33 -16.15
CA SER A 263 -10.20 7.79 -17.50
C SER A 263 -9.08 6.97 -18.14
N GLU A 264 -8.09 6.53 -17.36
CA GLU A 264 -7.01 5.68 -17.88
C GLU A 264 -7.50 4.27 -18.23
N LEU A 265 -8.39 3.67 -17.42
CA LEU A 265 -9.03 2.40 -17.74
C LEU A 265 -9.83 2.49 -19.03
N GLU A 266 -10.68 3.51 -19.18
CA GLU A 266 -11.50 3.70 -20.38
C GLU A 266 -10.66 3.83 -21.67
N LYS A 267 -9.48 4.44 -21.55
CA LYS A 267 -8.57 4.67 -22.68
C LYS A 267 -7.79 3.43 -23.10
N GLN A 268 -7.40 2.58 -22.16
CA GLN A 268 -6.45 1.49 -22.40
C GLN A 268 -7.11 0.11 -22.48
N LEU A 269 -8.27 -0.06 -21.84
CA LEU A 269 -8.97 -1.34 -21.81
C LEU A 269 -10.09 -1.37 -22.85
N SER A 270 -10.19 -2.49 -23.56
CA SER A 270 -11.36 -2.76 -24.38
C SER A 270 -12.55 -3.20 -23.53
N VAL A 271 -13.75 -3.20 -24.10
CA VAL A 271 -14.95 -3.73 -23.43
C VAL A 271 -14.74 -5.20 -22.99
N LEU A 272 -14.10 -6.01 -23.84
CA LEU A 272 -13.78 -7.42 -23.51
C LEU A 272 -12.80 -7.53 -22.34
N ASP A 273 -11.80 -6.64 -22.28
CA ASP A 273 -10.86 -6.59 -21.16
C ASP A 273 -11.59 -6.27 -19.85
N ALA A 274 -12.49 -5.27 -19.88
CA ALA A 274 -13.27 -4.86 -18.73
C ALA A 274 -14.26 -5.94 -18.26
N LEU A 275 -14.89 -6.67 -19.18
CA LEU A 275 -15.75 -7.83 -18.84
C LEU A 275 -14.94 -8.94 -18.17
N LYS A 276 -13.74 -9.23 -18.66
CA LYS A 276 -12.86 -10.25 -18.04
C LYS A 276 -12.44 -9.85 -16.63
N LEU A 277 -12.13 -8.57 -16.39
CA LEU A 277 -11.85 -8.07 -15.04
C LEU A 277 -13.07 -8.17 -14.13
N LEU A 278 -14.27 -7.85 -14.63
CA LEU A 278 -15.52 -7.97 -13.87
C LEU A 278 -15.81 -9.43 -13.49
N GLU A 279 -15.59 -10.36 -14.42
CA GLU A 279 -15.70 -11.79 -14.14
C GLU A 279 -14.69 -12.24 -13.08
N TRP A 280 -13.44 -11.79 -13.17
CA TRP A 280 -12.43 -12.06 -12.16
C TRP A 280 -12.83 -11.54 -10.78
N LEU A 281 -13.36 -10.33 -10.67
CA LEU A 281 -13.86 -9.77 -9.41
C LEU A 281 -14.95 -10.66 -8.78
N ILE A 282 -15.91 -11.11 -9.58
CA ILE A 282 -16.99 -12.00 -9.12
C ILE A 282 -16.44 -13.35 -8.63
N SER A 283 -15.37 -13.86 -9.27
CA SER A 283 -14.75 -15.15 -8.95
C SER A 283 -13.70 -15.09 -7.84
N MET A 284 -13.37 -13.93 -7.28
CA MET A 284 -12.36 -13.85 -6.22
C MET A 284 -12.85 -14.55 -4.93
N PRO A 285 -12.06 -15.48 -4.37
CA PRO A 285 -12.42 -16.17 -3.13
C PRO A 285 -12.29 -15.21 -1.95
N LEU A 286 -13.29 -15.23 -1.06
CA LEU A 286 -13.40 -14.30 0.07
C LEU A 286 -12.55 -14.72 1.28
N ASN A 287 -11.87 -15.86 1.15
CA ASN A 287 -11.25 -16.57 2.26
C ASN A 287 -9.81 -16.12 2.55
N GLU A 288 -9.33 -15.05 1.91
CA GLU A 288 -8.00 -14.51 2.18
C GLU A 288 -8.11 -13.41 3.25
N ASN A 289 -7.95 -13.81 4.52
CA ASN A 289 -7.95 -13.01 5.77
C ASN A 289 -7.05 -11.75 5.76
N LYS A 290 -7.31 -10.79 4.88
CA LYS A 290 -6.69 -9.47 4.85
C LYS A 290 -7.81 -8.44 4.70
N ASP A 291 -8.23 -7.87 5.83
CA ASP A 291 -9.38 -6.97 5.94
C ASP A 291 -9.34 -5.81 4.92
N ASP A 292 -8.15 -5.33 4.56
CA ASP A 292 -7.98 -4.23 3.60
C ASP A 292 -8.28 -4.60 2.14
N SER A 293 -8.39 -5.89 1.82
CA SER A 293 -8.59 -6.34 0.43
C SER A 293 -10.00 -6.09 -0.08
N PHE A 294 -10.98 -6.16 0.82
CA PHE A 294 -12.37 -6.00 0.48
C PHE A 294 -12.68 -4.57 0.01
N GLY A 295 -12.16 -3.56 0.72
CA GLY A 295 -12.30 -2.15 0.34
C GLY A 295 -11.76 -1.89 -1.07
N ASN A 296 -10.55 -2.39 -1.37
CA ASN A 296 -9.94 -2.27 -2.69
C ASN A 296 -10.76 -2.99 -3.78
N LEU A 297 -11.38 -4.12 -3.48
CA LEU A 297 -12.23 -4.86 -4.42
C LEU A 297 -13.47 -4.05 -4.81
N VAL A 298 -14.18 -3.52 -3.80
CA VAL A 298 -15.40 -2.72 -4.01
C VAL A 298 -15.07 -1.41 -4.72
N GLU A 299 -14.01 -0.72 -4.29
CA GLU A 299 -13.57 0.53 -4.90
C GLU A 299 -13.18 0.30 -6.38
N PHE A 300 -12.40 -0.74 -6.67
CA PHE A 300 -12.01 -1.06 -8.04
C PHE A 300 -13.21 -1.43 -8.91
N ALA A 301 -14.16 -2.20 -8.37
CA ALA A 301 -15.39 -2.55 -9.07
C ALA A 301 -16.22 -1.30 -9.43
N SER A 302 -16.34 -0.34 -8.52
CA SER A 302 -17.00 0.95 -8.79
C SER A 302 -16.31 1.71 -9.93
N ILE A 303 -14.98 1.86 -9.86
CA ILE A 303 -14.19 2.56 -10.88
C ILE A 303 -14.29 1.87 -12.25
N LEU A 304 -14.31 0.54 -12.28
CA LEU A 304 -14.47 -0.24 -13.50
C LEU A 304 -15.86 -0.04 -14.12
N LEU A 305 -16.91 0.01 -13.30
CA LEU A 305 -18.25 0.35 -13.78
C LEU A 305 -18.31 1.79 -14.28
N ASP A 306 -17.79 2.77 -13.54
CA ASP A 306 -17.82 4.17 -13.96
C ASP A 306 -17.13 4.38 -15.33
N SER A 307 -16.07 3.63 -15.60
CA SER A 307 -15.32 3.73 -16.87
C SER A 307 -15.99 3.04 -18.07
N HIS A 308 -16.75 1.97 -17.86
CA HIS A 308 -17.24 1.11 -18.96
C HIS A 308 -18.74 0.83 -18.97
N PHE A 309 -19.49 1.22 -17.93
CA PHE A 309 -20.91 0.86 -17.76
C PHE A 309 -21.76 1.28 -18.96
N HIS A 310 -21.52 2.50 -19.46
CA HIS A 310 -22.22 3.01 -20.65
C HIS A 310 -22.00 2.17 -21.91
N LYS A 311 -20.95 1.34 -21.97
CA LYS A 311 -20.68 0.40 -23.07
C LYS A 311 -21.35 -0.95 -22.82
N PHE A 312 -21.42 -1.41 -21.57
CA PHE A 312 -22.03 -2.70 -21.20
C PHE A 312 -23.56 -2.71 -21.37
N VAL A 313 -24.23 -1.60 -21.07
CA VAL A 313 -25.71 -1.53 -21.09
C VAL A 313 -26.30 -1.84 -22.48
N TRP A 314 -25.57 -1.51 -23.55
CA TRP A 314 -26.04 -1.71 -24.93
C TRP A 314 -25.68 -3.07 -25.53
N ASP A 315 -24.89 -3.89 -24.84
CA ASP A 315 -24.48 -5.20 -25.31
C ASP A 315 -25.19 -6.29 -24.50
N ASP A 316 -26.19 -6.94 -25.13
CA ASP A 316 -26.98 -8.01 -24.51
C ASP A 316 -26.11 -9.17 -24.00
N THR A 317 -24.92 -9.38 -24.59
CA THR A 317 -24.00 -10.43 -24.12
C THR A 317 -23.40 -10.11 -22.74
N CYS A 318 -23.39 -8.83 -22.35
CA CYS A 318 -22.89 -8.38 -21.05
C CYS A 318 -23.93 -8.52 -19.94
N HIS A 319 -25.22 -8.62 -20.27
CA HIS A 319 -26.30 -8.52 -19.28
C HIS A 319 -26.29 -9.65 -18.25
N ASP A 320 -25.92 -10.86 -18.65
CA ASP A 320 -25.78 -11.98 -17.71
C ASP A 320 -24.66 -11.72 -16.69
N LEU A 321 -23.54 -11.18 -17.14
CA LEU A 321 -22.42 -10.84 -16.26
C LEU A 321 -22.79 -9.68 -15.32
N LEU A 322 -23.48 -8.66 -15.82
CA LEU A 322 -24.00 -7.56 -14.98
C LEU A 322 -24.99 -8.09 -13.92
N ARG A 323 -25.82 -9.07 -14.27
CA ARG A 323 -26.73 -9.71 -13.31
C ARG A 323 -25.96 -10.50 -12.25
N ARG A 324 -24.94 -11.25 -12.64
CA ARG A 324 -24.04 -11.96 -11.71
C ARG A 324 -23.32 -10.97 -10.79
N PHE A 325 -22.83 -9.86 -11.34
CA PHE A 325 -22.20 -8.79 -10.57
C PHE A 325 -23.18 -8.16 -9.57
N TYR A 326 -24.41 -7.84 -10.00
CA TYR A 326 -25.45 -7.33 -9.11
C TYR A 326 -25.71 -8.30 -7.95
N LEU A 327 -25.89 -9.60 -8.23
CA LEU A 327 -26.09 -10.61 -7.19
C LEU A 327 -24.88 -10.73 -6.25
N TRP A 328 -23.67 -10.62 -6.78
CA TRP A 328 -22.43 -10.58 -5.99
C TRP A 328 -22.43 -9.37 -5.06
N THR A 329 -22.70 -8.16 -5.55
CA THR A 329 -22.80 -6.94 -4.71
C THR A 329 -23.92 -7.02 -3.66
N GLN A 330 -25.08 -7.58 -3.99
CA GLN A 330 -26.17 -7.77 -3.04
C GLN A 330 -25.78 -8.73 -1.92
N SER A 331 -25.11 -9.84 -2.26
CA SER A 331 -24.60 -10.78 -1.26
C SER A 331 -23.65 -10.10 -0.29
N TRP A 332 -22.84 -9.16 -0.77
CA TRP A 332 -21.94 -8.38 0.06
C TRP A 332 -22.62 -7.37 0.95
N ILE A 333 -23.60 -6.65 0.42
CA ILE A 333 -24.40 -5.72 1.21
C ILE A 333 -25.08 -6.49 2.35
N THR A 334 -25.73 -7.62 2.05
CA THR A 334 -26.36 -8.48 3.07
C THR A 334 -25.34 -8.99 4.10
N LEU A 335 -24.13 -9.36 3.67
CA LEU A 335 -23.07 -9.78 4.58
C LEU A 335 -22.63 -8.64 5.50
N ALA A 336 -22.34 -7.46 4.94
CA ALA A 336 -21.99 -6.27 5.72
C ALA A 336 -23.11 -5.87 6.70
N GLU A 337 -24.37 -5.94 6.28
CA GLU A 337 -25.54 -5.70 7.13
C GLU A 337 -25.66 -6.72 8.27
N SER A 338 -25.26 -7.99 8.04
CA SER A 338 -25.31 -9.04 9.06
C SER A 338 -24.21 -8.91 10.13
N PHE A 339 -23.10 -8.24 9.80
CA PHE A 339 -21.96 -8.04 10.69
C PHE A 339 -21.89 -6.66 11.34
N THR A 340 -22.70 -5.70 10.89
CA THR A 340 -22.81 -4.37 11.49
C THR A 340 -23.99 -4.32 12.45
N THR A 341 -23.80 -3.77 13.65
CA THR A 341 -24.90 -3.47 14.58
C THR A 341 -26.00 -2.71 13.85
N PHE A 342 -27.28 -3.00 14.13
CA PHE A 342 -28.45 -2.44 13.43
C PHE A 342 -28.46 -0.89 13.31
N SER A 343 -27.67 -0.20 14.13
CA SER A 343 -27.43 1.25 14.05
C SER A 343 -26.59 1.65 12.83
N ASP A 344 -25.53 0.89 12.53
CA ASP A 344 -24.50 1.27 11.57
C ASP A 344 -24.91 0.83 10.15
N SER A 345 -25.59 -0.31 10.03
CA SER A 345 -26.23 -0.74 8.78
C SER A 345 -27.26 0.25 8.27
N LYS A 346 -28.00 0.94 9.16
CA LYS A 346 -28.95 1.98 8.78
C LYS A 346 -28.28 3.21 8.17
N GLU A 347 -27.11 3.59 8.67
CA GLU A 347 -26.36 4.75 8.19
C GLU A 347 -25.61 4.44 6.89
N VAL A 348 -25.06 3.23 6.78
CA VAL A 348 -24.50 2.69 5.53
C VAL A 348 -25.57 2.58 4.45
N MET A 349 -26.76 2.04 4.77
CA MET A 349 -27.90 1.96 3.84
C MET A 349 -28.42 3.32 3.40
N LYS A 350 -28.48 4.29 4.31
CA LYS A 350 -28.86 5.66 3.96
C LYS A 350 -27.84 6.29 3.01
N THR A 351 -26.55 6.07 3.25
CA THR A 351 -25.46 6.59 2.41
C THR A 351 -25.46 5.94 1.04
N LEU A 352 -25.55 4.60 0.97
CA LEU A 352 -25.66 3.83 -0.27
C LEU A 352 -26.92 4.21 -1.07
N SER A 353 -28.07 4.34 -0.41
CA SER A 353 -29.32 4.76 -1.08
C SER A 353 -29.20 6.17 -1.66
N THR A 354 -28.55 7.10 -0.94
CA THR A 354 -28.34 8.47 -1.42
C THR A 354 -27.38 8.48 -2.61
N GLN A 355 -26.27 7.73 -2.54
CA GLN A 355 -25.31 7.61 -3.64
C GLN A 355 -25.91 6.92 -4.87
N MET A 356 -26.77 5.91 -4.68
CA MET A 356 -27.53 5.27 -5.76
C MET A 356 -28.56 6.22 -6.37
N GLU A 357 -29.31 6.98 -5.57
CA GLU A 357 -30.22 8.01 -6.10
C GLU A 357 -29.46 9.09 -6.88
N ASP A 358 -28.31 9.54 -6.40
CA ASP A 358 -27.47 10.50 -7.10
C ASP A 358 -26.94 9.91 -8.42
N LEU A 359 -26.44 8.67 -8.42
CA LEU A 359 -26.00 7.93 -9.61
C LEU A 359 -27.11 7.76 -10.65
N LEU A 360 -28.33 7.43 -10.20
CA LEU A 360 -29.50 7.23 -11.06
C LEU A 360 -30.06 8.55 -11.61
N ASN A 361 -29.84 9.66 -10.91
CA ASN A 361 -30.27 11.00 -11.33
C ASN A 361 -29.20 11.76 -12.14
N TYR A 362 -27.93 11.33 -12.13
CA TYR A 362 -26.82 12.08 -12.72
C TYR A 362 -26.82 12.09 -14.26
N ASN A 363 -27.50 11.16 -14.93
CA ASN A 363 -27.59 11.16 -16.39
C ASN A 363 -28.81 10.38 -16.91
N SER A 364 -29.55 11.02 -17.83
CA SER A 364 -30.58 10.46 -18.74
C SER A 364 -32.03 10.38 -18.23
N GLY A 365 -32.88 11.31 -18.73
CA GLY A 365 -34.27 11.12 -19.24
C GLY A 365 -35.37 10.45 -18.40
N TYR A 366 -35.06 9.77 -17.31
CA TYR A 366 -35.98 8.97 -16.52
C TYR A 366 -35.77 9.27 -15.04
N THR A 367 -36.84 9.70 -14.37
CA THR A 367 -36.83 9.96 -12.93
C THR A 367 -37.21 8.66 -12.21
N ILE A 368 -36.25 7.97 -11.61
CA ILE A 368 -36.59 6.94 -10.61
C ILE A 368 -36.98 7.70 -9.34
N SER A 369 -38.28 7.84 -9.12
CA SER A 369 -38.84 8.71 -8.09
C SER A 369 -38.78 8.14 -6.67
N LYS A 370 -38.43 6.85 -6.52
CA LYS A 370 -38.27 6.19 -5.22
C LYS A 370 -37.60 4.83 -5.37
N VAL A 371 -36.44 4.63 -4.74
CA VAL A 371 -35.91 3.28 -4.46
C VAL A 371 -36.24 2.97 -3.00
N THR A 372 -37.08 1.96 -2.75
CA THR A 372 -37.36 1.53 -1.37
C THR A 372 -36.66 0.20 -1.14
N LEU A 373 -35.59 0.23 -0.34
CA LEU A 373 -34.96 -0.99 0.15
C LEU A 373 -35.75 -1.48 1.37
N SER A 374 -36.29 -2.69 1.30
CA SER A 374 -36.96 -3.35 2.43
C SER A 374 -36.24 -4.64 2.75
N CYS A 375 -35.84 -4.80 4.00
CA CYS A 375 -35.28 -6.04 4.51
C CYS A 375 -36.41 -6.86 5.16
N THR A 376 -36.63 -8.08 4.69
CA THR A 376 -37.56 -9.03 5.31
C THR A 376 -36.73 -10.09 6.02
N PRO A 377 -36.88 -10.30 7.33
CA PRO A 377 -36.16 -11.35 8.03
C PRO A 377 -36.57 -12.72 7.47
N LEU A 378 -35.60 -13.55 7.13
CA LEU A 378 -35.81 -14.96 6.85
C LEU A 378 -35.91 -15.69 8.21
N TYR A 379 -37.04 -16.35 8.45
CA TYR A 379 -37.25 -17.23 9.60
C TYR A 379 -36.40 -18.50 9.52
#